data_AF-A0A0C3H5E7-F1
#
_entry.id   AF-A0A0C3H5E7-F1
#
_cell.length_a   1.000
_cell.length_b   1.000
_cell.length_c   1.000
_cell.angle_alpha   90.00
_cell.angle_beta   90.00
_cell.angle_gamma   90.00
#
_symmetry.space_group_name_H-M   'P 1'
#
loop_
_entity.id
_entity.type
_entity.pdbx_description
1 polymer ?
#
loop_
_entity_poly.entity_id
_entity_poly.type
_entity_poly.pdbx_seq_one_letter_code
_entity_poly.pdbx_strand_id
1 'polypeptide(L)'
;MAASYDPTTKITNALLHCEYSAGFDSIGRLKRYIKSMASQMHPMMLPVMIIDMDTSLALGTFANAGSTLRKIEAETGHNALISGLENDPVSVNDPLALDLSSLVNRLSRCSSDVRVSEKDSEVVLEHLRLIQRDIDEVASGAAPFSAQAYEHLQSSSRQLRHHIDYLISSRKILLLRFQEVQAGAQTQLSVVHNFISQRDNKLNLSIARASRAIAVASKRDSSAMKSLALLTMVFLPGTAIASFFAMPFFNLTVDETGIETKPQFWIYWALTIPITLLVLCLWISWLHFATKRHKKEDEEALGLDEKTN
;
A
#
# COMPACT_ATOMS: atom_id res chain seq x y z
N MET A 1 -25.31 -11.20 -26.09
CA MET A 1 -26.04 -12.13 -26.99
C MET A 1 -26.97 -11.29 -27.86
N ALA A 2 -27.10 -11.61 -29.14
CA ALA A 2 -28.15 -11.06 -30.00
C ALA A 2 -29.13 -12.18 -30.37
N ALA A 3 -30.43 -11.95 -30.24
CA ALA A 3 -31.46 -12.93 -30.59
C ALA A 3 -32.54 -12.28 -31.47
N SER A 4 -33.09 -13.04 -32.42
CA SER A 4 -34.20 -12.64 -33.27
C SER A 4 -35.16 -13.82 -33.41
N TYR A 5 -36.46 -13.55 -33.33
CA TYR A 5 -37.51 -14.54 -33.50
C TYR A 5 -38.36 -14.19 -34.71
N ASP A 6 -38.51 -15.14 -35.62
CA ASP A 6 -39.42 -15.00 -36.76
C ASP A 6 -40.75 -15.73 -36.46
N PRO A 7 -41.86 -15.00 -36.30
CA PRO A 7 -43.16 -15.59 -35.98
C PRO A 7 -43.77 -16.40 -37.12
N THR A 8 -43.33 -16.17 -38.37
CA THR A 8 -43.86 -16.89 -39.54
C THR A 8 -43.21 -18.27 -39.70
N THR A 9 -41.88 -18.34 -39.54
CA THR A 9 -41.12 -19.58 -39.61
C THR A 9 -41.01 -20.32 -38.28
N LYS A 10 -41.35 -19.65 -37.16
CA LYS A 10 -41.19 -20.15 -35.78
C LYS A 10 -39.73 -20.48 -35.42
N ILE A 11 -38.78 -19.77 -36.02
CA ILE A 11 -37.34 -19.97 -35.80
C ILE A 11 -36.80 -18.85 -34.93
N THR A 12 -36.10 -19.21 -33.86
CA THR A 12 -35.29 -18.28 -33.05
C THR A 12 -33.83 -18.38 -33.46
N ASN A 13 -33.29 -17.30 -34.02
CA ASN A 13 -31.87 -17.18 -34.34
C ASN A 13 -31.16 -16.45 -33.21
N ALA A 14 -30.02 -16.97 -32.76
CA ALA A 14 -29.26 -16.37 -31.68
C ALA A 14 -27.75 -16.46 -31.90
N LEU A 15 -27.06 -15.35 -31.65
CA LEU A 15 -25.61 -15.23 -31.62
C LEU A 15 -25.15 -15.05 -30.17
N LEU A 16 -24.40 -16.04 -29.66
CA LEU A 16 -23.68 -15.92 -28.40
C LEU A 16 -22.23 -15.53 -28.67
N HIS A 17 -21.79 -14.50 -27.96
CA HIS A 17 -20.38 -14.16 -27.82
C HIS A 17 -19.95 -14.61 -26.42
N CYS A 18 -19.01 -15.55 -26.34
CA CYS A 18 -18.46 -16.05 -25.07
C CYS A 18 -16.99 -15.66 -24.99
N GLU A 19 -16.65 -14.76 -24.06
CA GLU A 19 -15.25 -14.35 -23.83
C GLU A 19 -14.50 -15.28 -22.86
N TYR A 20 -15.22 -16.07 -22.05
CA TYR A 20 -14.63 -16.91 -21.00
C TYR A 20 -14.53 -18.39 -21.39
N SER A 21 -13.34 -18.98 -21.22
CA SER A 21 -13.07 -20.40 -21.48
C SER A 21 -13.89 -21.35 -20.60
N ALA A 22 -14.25 -20.93 -19.37
CA ALA A 22 -15.10 -21.68 -18.45
C ALA A 22 -16.55 -21.87 -18.95
N GLY A 23 -16.98 -21.10 -19.96
CA GLY A 23 -18.30 -21.23 -20.56
C GLY A 23 -18.47 -22.45 -21.48
N PHE A 24 -17.38 -23.03 -21.99
CA PHE A 24 -17.45 -24.07 -23.04
C PHE A 24 -18.12 -25.38 -22.57
N ASP A 25 -17.86 -25.83 -21.34
CA ASP A 25 -18.51 -27.03 -20.79
C ASP A 25 -20.02 -26.83 -20.63
N SER A 26 -20.42 -25.60 -20.34
CA SER A 26 -21.80 -25.20 -20.12
C SER A 26 -22.58 -25.05 -21.44
N ILE A 27 -21.90 -24.72 -22.56
CA ILE A 27 -22.49 -24.76 -23.91
C ILE A 27 -23.03 -26.16 -24.24
N GLY A 28 -22.31 -27.22 -23.84
CA GLY A 28 -22.74 -28.60 -24.05
C GLY A 28 -24.02 -28.97 -23.29
N ARG A 29 -24.25 -28.35 -22.12
CA ARG A 29 -25.50 -28.50 -21.34
C ARG A 29 -26.63 -27.70 -21.98
N LEU A 30 -26.36 -26.44 -22.36
CA LEU A 30 -27.31 -25.56 -23.04
C LEU A 30 -27.81 -26.20 -24.35
N LYS A 31 -26.90 -26.75 -25.18
CA LYS A 31 -27.26 -27.44 -26.43
C LYS A 31 -28.16 -28.65 -26.20
N ARG A 32 -27.90 -29.46 -25.16
CA ARG A 32 -28.73 -30.62 -24.80
C ARG A 32 -30.12 -30.18 -24.36
N TYR A 33 -30.20 -29.16 -23.51
CA TYR A 33 -31.45 -28.65 -22.97
C TYR A 33 -32.34 -27.99 -24.04
N ILE A 34 -31.75 -27.18 -24.93
CA ILE A 34 -32.46 -26.61 -26.09
C ILE A 34 -33.01 -27.71 -27.00
N LYS A 35 -32.22 -28.76 -27.28
CA LYS A 35 -32.68 -29.90 -28.10
C LYS A 35 -33.85 -30.64 -27.46
N SER A 36 -33.90 -30.76 -26.14
CA SER A 36 -35.01 -31.44 -25.45
C SER A 36 -36.31 -30.62 -25.39
N MET A 37 -36.24 -29.29 -25.49
CA MET A 37 -37.41 -28.39 -25.35
C MET A 37 -37.88 -27.74 -26.65
N ALA A 38 -37.25 -28.03 -27.79
CA ALA A 38 -37.45 -27.35 -29.07
C ALA A 38 -38.92 -27.28 -29.56
N SER A 39 -39.79 -28.20 -29.15
CA SER A 39 -41.20 -28.23 -29.55
C SER A 39 -42.13 -27.31 -28.74
N GLN A 40 -41.66 -26.68 -27.65
CA GLN A 40 -42.46 -25.86 -26.73
C GLN A 40 -41.76 -24.54 -26.35
N MET A 41 -40.81 -24.06 -27.16
CA MET A 41 -40.00 -22.90 -26.78
C MET A 41 -40.73 -21.57 -26.96
N HIS A 42 -40.97 -20.88 -25.84
CA HIS A 42 -41.23 -19.44 -25.85
C HIS A 42 -40.01 -18.69 -26.44
N PRO A 43 -40.18 -17.65 -27.27
CA PRO A 43 -39.07 -16.92 -27.91
C PRO A 43 -38.01 -16.39 -26.92
N MET A 44 -38.48 -15.90 -25.76
CA MET A 44 -37.62 -15.38 -24.67
C MET A 44 -36.97 -16.45 -23.79
N MET A 45 -37.24 -17.74 -24.00
CA MET A 45 -36.71 -18.80 -23.15
C MET A 45 -35.18 -18.90 -23.24
N LEU A 46 -34.61 -18.72 -24.44
CA LEU A 46 -33.17 -18.81 -24.67
C LEU A 46 -32.38 -17.69 -23.95
N PRO A 47 -32.73 -16.39 -24.08
CA PRO A 47 -32.12 -15.33 -23.29
C PRO A 47 -32.20 -15.58 -21.77
N VAL A 48 -33.35 -16.06 -21.29
CA VAL A 48 -33.56 -16.34 -19.87
C VAL A 48 -32.63 -17.45 -19.36
N MET A 49 -32.47 -18.54 -20.11
CA MET A 49 -31.52 -19.61 -19.76
C MET A 49 -30.07 -19.13 -19.70
N ILE A 50 -29.68 -18.25 -20.61
CA ILE A 50 -28.31 -17.71 -20.64
C ILE A 50 -28.07 -16.85 -19.42
N ILE A 51 -29.04 -16.03 -19.02
CA ILE A 51 -28.95 -15.24 -17.79
C ILE A 51 -28.94 -16.13 -16.55
N ASP A 52 -29.73 -17.21 -16.51
CA ASP A 52 -29.71 -18.18 -15.41
C ASP A 52 -28.33 -18.87 -15.27
N MET A 53 -27.75 -19.26 -16.41
CA MET A 53 -26.40 -19.82 -16.45
C MET A 53 -25.34 -18.80 -15.99
N ASP A 54 -25.42 -17.56 -16.47
CA ASP A 54 -24.55 -16.47 -16.02
C ASP A 54 -24.72 -16.21 -14.51
N THR A 55 -25.94 -16.33 -13.99
CA THR A 55 -26.23 -16.17 -12.56
C THR A 55 -25.55 -17.27 -11.74
N SER A 56 -25.57 -18.49 -12.25
CA SER A 56 -24.87 -19.64 -11.65
C SER A 56 -23.34 -19.45 -11.66
N LEU A 57 -22.78 -18.89 -12.74
CA LEU A 57 -21.36 -18.57 -12.81
C LEU A 57 -20.97 -17.46 -11.83
N ALA A 58 -21.77 -16.40 -11.75
CA ALA A 58 -21.55 -15.28 -10.84
C ALA A 58 -21.61 -15.69 -9.35
N LEU A 59 -22.47 -16.66 -9.00
CA LEU A 59 -22.48 -17.31 -7.68
C LEU A 59 -21.13 -17.99 -7.35
N GLY A 60 -20.52 -18.66 -8.32
CA GLY A 60 -19.19 -19.25 -8.18
C GLY A 60 -18.10 -18.19 -7.98
N THR A 61 -18.14 -17.10 -8.75
CA THR A 61 -17.23 -15.97 -8.60
C THR A 61 -17.35 -15.32 -7.21
N PHE A 62 -18.58 -15.13 -6.73
CA PHE A 62 -18.83 -14.64 -5.37
C PHE A 62 -18.22 -15.57 -4.31
N ALA A 63 -18.42 -16.88 -4.41
CA ALA A 63 -17.85 -17.84 -3.46
C ALA A 63 -16.31 -17.79 -3.43
N ASN A 64 -15.68 -17.68 -4.60
CA ASN A 64 -14.24 -17.54 -4.73
C ASN A 64 -13.72 -16.24 -4.12
N ALA A 65 -14.36 -15.10 -4.42
CA ALA A 65 -14.00 -13.81 -3.85
C ALA A 65 -14.13 -13.79 -2.32
N GLY A 66 -15.25 -14.28 -1.80
CA GLY A 66 -15.48 -14.40 -0.35
C GLY A 66 -14.49 -15.35 0.33
N SER A 67 -14.07 -16.44 -0.33
CA SER A 67 -13.00 -17.31 0.20
C SER A 67 -11.64 -16.61 0.24
N THR A 68 -11.33 -15.79 -0.75
CA THR A 68 -10.07 -15.04 -0.84
C THR A 68 -10.01 -13.96 0.23
N LEU A 69 -11.12 -13.23 0.43
CA LEU A 69 -11.22 -12.22 1.47
C LEU A 69 -11.05 -12.82 2.87
N ARG A 70 -11.74 -13.92 3.17
CA ARG A 70 -11.61 -14.62 4.47
C ARG A 70 -10.19 -15.10 4.75
N LYS A 71 -9.46 -15.58 3.73
CA LYS A 71 -8.04 -15.95 3.87
C LYS A 71 -7.19 -14.73 4.22
N ILE A 72 -7.41 -13.60 3.55
CA ILE A 72 -6.71 -12.33 3.84
C ILE A 72 -7.01 -11.88 5.27
N GLU A 73 -8.28 -11.93 5.69
CA GLU A 73 -8.71 -11.56 7.04
C GLU A 73 -8.09 -12.44 8.14
N ALA A 74 -7.91 -13.73 7.85
CA ALA A 74 -7.22 -14.65 8.75
C ALA A 74 -5.72 -14.32 8.83
N GLU A 75 -5.08 -14.03 7.70
CA GLU A 75 -3.67 -13.62 7.65
C GLU A 75 -3.44 -12.29 8.39
N THR A 76 -4.33 -11.30 8.25
CA THR A 76 -4.24 -10.00 8.94
C THR A 76 -4.64 -10.03 10.41
N GLY A 77 -5.21 -11.15 10.89
CA GLY A 77 -5.71 -11.30 12.25
C GLY A 77 -7.00 -10.51 12.56
N HIS A 78 -7.62 -9.88 11.55
CA HIS A 78 -8.79 -9.03 11.74
C HIS A 78 -10.08 -9.82 12.01
N ASN A 79 -10.09 -11.14 11.73
CA ASN A 79 -11.25 -12.02 11.92
C ASN A 79 -11.03 -13.12 13.00
N ALA A 80 -10.05 -12.93 13.88
CA ALA A 80 -9.72 -13.89 14.95
C ALA A 80 -10.87 -14.14 15.95
N LEU A 81 -11.89 -13.28 15.99
CA LEU A 81 -13.04 -13.42 16.88
C LEU A 81 -14.09 -14.43 16.39
N ILE A 82 -14.15 -14.76 15.09
CA ILE A 82 -15.08 -15.77 14.55
C ILE A 82 -14.38 -17.14 14.40
N SER A 83 -13.07 -17.15 14.15
CA SER A 83 -12.25 -18.37 14.06
C SER A 83 -11.88 -18.97 15.43
N GLY A 84 -12.74 -18.81 16.44
CA GLY A 84 -12.55 -19.37 17.78
C GLY A 84 -12.99 -20.84 17.92
N LEU A 85 -13.06 -21.60 16.83
CA LEU A 85 -13.57 -22.98 16.82
C LEU A 85 -12.60 -24.02 16.21
N GLU A 86 -11.36 -23.66 15.87
CA GLU A 86 -10.39 -24.65 15.42
C GLU A 86 -9.07 -24.54 16.19
N ASN A 87 -8.59 -25.68 16.67
CA ASN A 87 -7.43 -25.89 17.53
C ASN A 87 -6.07 -25.63 16.85
N ASP A 88 -6.02 -24.75 15.84
CA ASP A 88 -4.75 -24.30 15.29
C ASP A 88 -4.33 -23.03 16.03
N PRO A 89 -3.11 -22.97 16.60
CA PRO A 89 -2.57 -21.73 17.10
C PRO A 89 -2.33 -20.85 15.87
N VAL A 90 -3.34 -20.09 15.46
CA VAL A 90 -3.17 -18.99 14.51
C VAL A 90 -2.21 -18.04 15.20
N SER A 91 -0.93 -18.24 14.86
CA SER A 91 0.15 -17.37 15.24
C SER A 91 -0.36 -15.96 15.00
N VAL A 92 -0.43 -15.18 16.07
CA VAL A 92 -0.55 -13.73 15.99
C VAL A 92 0.70 -13.30 15.22
N ASN A 93 0.61 -13.33 13.90
CA ASN A 93 1.74 -13.08 13.02
C ASN A 93 2.21 -11.68 13.35
N ASP A 94 3.46 -11.56 13.80
CA ASP A 94 4.10 -10.27 14.02
C ASP A 94 3.82 -9.40 12.77
N PRO A 95 3.18 -8.22 12.90
CA PRO A 95 2.86 -7.35 11.76
C PRO A 95 4.06 -7.07 10.85
N LEU A 96 5.28 -7.29 11.36
CA LEU A 96 6.55 -7.17 10.65
C LEU A 96 6.92 -8.38 9.77
N ALA A 97 6.36 -9.56 10.00
CA ALA A 97 6.63 -10.79 9.24
C ALA A 97 5.68 -10.99 8.05
N LEU A 98 4.55 -10.27 7.99
CA LEU A 98 3.63 -10.38 6.87
C LEU A 98 4.20 -9.76 5.59
N ASP A 99 4.00 -10.46 4.46
CA ASP A 99 4.20 -9.92 3.12
C ASP A 99 3.02 -9.01 2.74
N LEU A 100 3.12 -7.75 3.19
CA LEU A 100 2.12 -6.71 2.94
C LEU A 100 1.92 -6.45 1.44
N SER A 101 2.96 -6.64 0.60
CA SER A 101 2.85 -6.40 -0.84
C SER A 101 2.00 -7.48 -1.52
N SER A 102 2.19 -8.73 -1.14
CA SER A 102 1.34 -9.84 -1.60
C SER A 102 -0.11 -9.66 -1.17
N LEU A 103 -0.35 -9.23 0.08
CA LEU A 103 -1.69 -8.94 0.59
C LEU A 103 -2.38 -7.83 -0.20
N VAL A 104 -1.71 -6.69 -0.43
CA VAL A 104 -2.25 -5.59 -1.26
C VAL A 104 -2.60 -6.11 -2.64
N ASN A 105 -1.70 -6.83 -3.32
CA ASN A 105 -1.94 -7.32 -4.68
C ASN A 105 -3.14 -8.29 -4.75
N ARG A 106 -3.25 -9.24 -3.82
CA ARG A 106 -4.38 -10.18 -3.75
C ARG A 106 -5.70 -9.46 -3.47
N LEU A 107 -5.67 -8.48 -2.58
CA LEU A 107 -6.84 -7.71 -2.19
C LEU A 107 -7.31 -6.78 -3.32
N SER A 108 -6.39 -6.12 -4.02
CA SER A 108 -6.69 -5.31 -5.19
C SER A 108 -7.28 -6.13 -6.33
N ARG A 109 -6.76 -7.34 -6.58
CA ARG A 109 -7.34 -8.28 -7.55
C ARG A 109 -8.77 -8.68 -7.15
N CYS A 110 -8.95 -9.14 -5.91
CA CYS A 110 -10.27 -9.49 -5.38
C CYS A 110 -11.27 -8.32 -5.53
N SER A 111 -10.86 -7.11 -5.14
CA SER A 111 -11.70 -5.91 -5.26
C SER A 111 -12.04 -5.57 -6.72
N SER A 112 -11.09 -5.73 -7.64
CA SER A 112 -11.33 -5.53 -9.07
C SER A 112 -12.34 -6.53 -9.61
N ASP A 113 -12.17 -7.82 -9.31
CA ASP A 113 -13.03 -8.91 -9.80
C ASP A 113 -14.46 -8.78 -9.25
N VAL A 114 -14.60 -8.43 -7.98
CA VAL A 114 -15.89 -8.15 -7.33
C VAL A 114 -16.59 -6.97 -7.97
N ARG A 115 -15.86 -5.89 -8.28
CA ARG A 115 -16.43 -4.69 -8.90
C ARG A 115 -16.89 -4.92 -10.34
N VAL A 116 -16.17 -5.74 -11.11
CA VAL A 116 -16.64 -6.19 -12.43
C VAL A 116 -17.94 -6.97 -12.28
N SER A 117 -17.98 -7.94 -11.36
CA SER A 117 -19.16 -8.77 -11.11
C SER A 117 -20.38 -7.98 -10.59
N GLU A 118 -20.13 -6.91 -9.82
CA GLU A 118 -21.15 -5.95 -9.38
C GLU A 118 -21.78 -5.25 -10.59
N LYS A 119 -20.95 -4.70 -11.49
CA LYS A 119 -21.42 -4.00 -12.69
C LYS A 119 -22.13 -4.93 -13.66
N ASP A 120 -21.62 -6.15 -13.82
CA ASP A 120 -22.28 -7.17 -14.62
C ASP A 120 -23.66 -7.52 -14.04
N SER A 121 -23.79 -7.58 -12.72
CA SER A 121 -25.07 -7.84 -12.05
C SER A 121 -26.07 -6.70 -12.24
N GLU A 122 -25.64 -5.44 -12.22
CA GLU A 122 -26.49 -4.28 -12.57
C GLU A 122 -26.99 -4.39 -14.02
N VAL A 123 -26.09 -4.69 -14.96
CA VAL A 123 -26.42 -4.84 -16.37
C VAL A 123 -27.41 -6.00 -16.58
N VAL A 124 -27.19 -7.15 -15.94
CA VAL A 124 -28.10 -8.31 -16.02
C VAL A 124 -29.48 -7.98 -15.44
N LEU A 125 -29.57 -7.19 -14.37
CA LEU A 125 -30.85 -6.74 -13.83
C LEU A 125 -31.63 -5.90 -14.83
N GLU A 126 -30.98 -5.00 -15.57
CA GLU A 126 -31.65 -4.24 -16.63
C GLU A 126 -32.10 -5.16 -17.79
N HIS A 127 -31.28 -6.13 -18.19
CA HIS A 127 -31.67 -7.10 -19.22
C HIS A 127 -32.87 -7.94 -18.80
N LEU A 128 -32.94 -8.38 -17.54
CA LEU A 128 -34.11 -9.12 -17.03
C LEU A 128 -35.39 -8.29 -17.04
N ARG A 129 -35.29 -6.97 -16.77
CA ARG A 129 -36.45 -6.05 -16.88
C ARG A 129 -36.91 -5.86 -18.32
N LEU A 130 -35.97 -5.74 -19.26
CA LEU A 130 -36.29 -5.67 -20.69
C LEU A 130 -36.99 -6.95 -21.15
N ILE A 131 -36.47 -8.13 -20.79
CA ILE A 131 -37.09 -9.42 -21.12
C ILE A 131 -38.49 -9.53 -20.51
N GLN A 132 -38.68 -9.08 -19.26
CA GLN A 132 -40.00 -9.07 -18.62
C GLN A 132 -41.00 -8.21 -19.39
N ARG A 133 -40.57 -7.01 -19.84
CA ARG A 133 -41.40 -6.14 -20.67
C ARG A 133 -41.74 -6.79 -22.01
N ASP A 134 -40.76 -7.39 -22.68
CA ASP A 134 -40.96 -8.02 -23.99
C ASP A 134 -41.91 -9.24 -23.88
N ILE A 135 -41.87 -9.98 -22.77
CA ILE A 135 -42.84 -11.05 -22.49
C ILE A 135 -44.25 -10.49 -22.30
N ASP A 136 -44.39 -9.37 -21.61
CA ASP A 136 -45.68 -8.72 -21.39
C ASP A 136 -46.27 -8.14 -22.69
N GLU A 137 -45.43 -7.61 -23.57
CA GLU A 137 -45.81 -7.18 -24.93
C GLU A 137 -46.25 -8.37 -25.80
N VAL A 138 -45.50 -9.47 -25.78
CA VAL A 138 -45.86 -10.70 -26.52
C VAL A 138 -47.14 -11.33 -25.98
N ALA A 139 -47.39 -11.25 -24.67
CA ALA A 139 -48.59 -11.78 -24.03
C ALA A 139 -49.84 -10.90 -24.23
N SER A 140 -49.67 -9.59 -24.41
CA SER A 140 -50.76 -8.63 -24.64
C SER A 140 -51.03 -8.32 -26.12
N GLY A 141 -50.06 -8.59 -26.99
CA GLY A 141 -50.17 -8.36 -28.43
C GLY A 141 -51.15 -9.31 -29.12
N ALA A 142 -52.08 -8.74 -29.90
CA ALA A 142 -52.96 -9.47 -30.82
C ALA A 142 -52.16 -10.00 -32.03
N ALA A 143 -51.27 -10.97 -31.80
CA ALA A 143 -50.53 -11.61 -32.87
C ALA A 143 -51.41 -12.62 -33.64
N PRO A 144 -51.11 -12.91 -34.93
CA PRO A 144 -51.94 -13.75 -35.80
C PRO A 144 -51.74 -15.25 -35.51
N PHE A 145 -51.81 -15.64 -34.24
CA PHE A 145 -51.68 -17.02 -33.81
C PHE A 145 -53.06 -17.67 -33.69
N SER A 146 -53.15 -18.96 -34.02
CA SER A 146 -54.35 -19.77 -33.72
C SER A 146 -54.65 -19.74 -32.22
N ALA A 147 -55.93 -19.82 -31.82
CA ALA A 147 -56.35 -19.77 -30.41
C ALA A 147 -55.57 -20.72 -29.49
N GLN A 148 -55.29 -21.94 -29.93
CA GLN A 148 -54.52 -22.94 -29.17
C GLN A 148 -53.04 -22.55 -28.99
N ALA A 149 -52.43 -21.91 -29.99
CA ALA A 149 -51.06 -21.40 -29.90
C ALA A 149 -50.98 -20.18 -28.97
N TYR A 150 -52.03 -19.36 -28.94
CA TYR A 150 -52.13 -18.23 -28.01
C TYR A 150 -52.26 -18.69 -26.55
N GLU A 151 -53.07 -19.71 -26.27
CA GLU A 151 -53.23 -20.29 -24.93
C GLU A 151 -51.94 -20.96 -24.42
N HIS A 152 -51.22 -21.66 -25.30
CA HIS A 152 -49.91 -22.23 -24.99
C HIS A 152 -48.84 -21.13 -24.76
N LEU A 153 -48.88 -20.06 -25.55
CA LEU A 153 -47.99 -18.92 -25.39
C LEU A 153 -48.24 -18.24 -24.03
N GLN A 154 -49.50 -17.95 -23.68
CA GLN A 154 -49.85 -17.33 -22.40
C GLN A 154 -49.45 -18.18 -21.18
N SER A 155 -49.68 -19.49 -21.22
CA SER A 155 -49.26 -20.39 -20.12
C SER A 155 -47.74 -20.43 -19.97
N SER A 156 -47.01 -20.47 -21.09
CA SER A 156 -45.54 -20.41 -21.11
C SER A 156 -45.01 -19.05 -20.62
N SER A 157 -45.61 -17.94 -21.05
CA SER A 157 -45.25 -16.58 -20.59
C SER A 157 -45.44 -16.43 -19.07
N ARG A 158 -46.51 -17.01 -18.51
CA ARG A 158 -46.75 -17.00 -17.05
C ARG A 158 -45.66 -17.76 -16.28
N GLN A 159 -45.24 -18.91 -16.78
CA GLN A 159 -44.14 -19.69 -16.17
C GLN A 159 -42.80 -18.94 -16.26
N LEU A 160 -42.48 -18.38 -17.43
CA LEU A 160 -41.27 -17.57 -17.62
C LEU A 160 -41.26 -16.35 -16.70
N ARG A 161 -42.40 -15.70 -16.49
CA ARG A 161 -42.51 -14.53 -15.60
C ARG A 161 -42.11 -14.86 -14.17
N HIS A 162 -42.62 -15.95 -13.61
CA HIS A 162 -42.23 -16.40 -12.27
C HIS A 162 -40.73 -16.70 -12.17
N HIS A 163 -40.15 -17.31 -13.20
CA HIS A 163 -38.72 -17.60 -13.20
C HIS A 163 -37.87 -16.33 -13.35
N ILE A 164 -38.29 -15.36 -14.16
CA ILE A 164 -37.63 -14.05 -14.26
C ILE A 164 -37.71 -13.28 -12.94
N ASP A 165 -38.86 -13.29 -12.27
CA ASP A 165 -39.00 -12.66 -10.95
C ASP A 165 -38.04 -13.29 -9.92
N TYR A 166 -37.87 -14.62 -9.98
CA TYR A 166 -36.84 -15.32 -9.22
C TYR A 166 -35.42 -14.88 -9.59
N LEU A 167 -35.09 -14.81 -10.87
CA LEU A 167 -33.76 -14.38 -11.34
C LEU A 167 -33.45 -12.92 -10.95
N ILE A 168 -34.43 -12.02 -11.05
CA ILE A 168 -34.31 -10.63 -10.60
C ILE A 168 -34.01 -10.60 -9.10
N SER A 169 -34.75 -11.37 -8.30
CA SER A 169 -34.57 -11.43 -6.85
C SER A 169 -33.20 -12.01 -6.49
N SER A 170 -32.80 -13.11 -7.15
CA SER A 170 -31.49 -13.76 -6.99
C SER A 170 -30.35 -12.80 -7.33
N ARG A 171 -30.46 -12.07 -8.44
CA ARG A 171 -29.46 -11.08 -8.87
C ARG A 171 -29.36 -9.88 -7.94
N LYS A 172 -30.48 -9.37 -7.42
CA LYS A 172 -30.46 -8.31 -6.40
C LYS A 172 -29.72 -8.75 -5.14
N ILE A 173 -29.97 -9.98 -4.67
CA ILE A 173 -29.26 -10.54 -3.51
C ILE A 173 -27.76 -10.67 -3.82
N LEU A 174 -27.42 -11.17 -5.01
CA LEU A 174 -26.02 -11.33 -5.41
C LEU A 174 -25.29 -9.98 -5.51
N LEU A 175 -25.95 -8.95 -6.04
CA LEU A 175 -25.42 -7.58 -6.08
C LEU A 175 -25.09 -7.06 -4.68
N LEU A 176 -26.02 -7.19 -3.72
CA LEU A 176 -25.80 -6.79 -2.34
C LEU A 176 -24.61 -7.53 -1.71
N ARG A 177 -24.47 -8.83 -2.00
CA ARG A 177 -23.35 -9.64 -1.52
C ARG A 177 -22.01 -9.23 -2.12
N PHE A 178 -21.97 -8.86 -3.40
CA PHE A 178 -20.74 -8.30 -3.99
C PHE A 178 -20.37 -6.97 -3.33
N GLN A 179 -21.35 -6.11 -3.05
CA GLN A 179 -21.12 -4.84 -2.33
C GLN A 179 -20.58 -5.06 -0.91
N GLU A 180 -21.10 -6.06 -0.20
CA GLU A 180 -20.60 -6.47 1.12
C GLU A 180 -19.12 -6.92 1.05
N VAL A 181 -18.78 -7.81 0.11
CA VAL A 181 -17.39 -8.27 -0.08
C VAL A 181 -16.48 -7.10 -0.49
N GLN A 182 -16.96 -6.18 -1.31
CA GLN A 182 -16.22 -5.00 -1.72
C GLN A 182 -15.94 -4.07 -0.52
N ALA A 183 -16.93 -3.83 0.33
CA ALA A 183 -16.75 -3.05 1.55
C ALA A 183 -15.76 -3.72 2.52
N GLY A 184 -15.85 -5.05 2.67
CA GLY A 184 -14.89 -5.84 3.43
C GLY A 184 -13.46 -5.74 2.87
N ALA A 185 -13.32 -5.81 1.54
CA ALA A 185 -12.03 -5.66 0.88
C ALA A 185 -11.40 -4.26 1.10
N GLN A 186 -12.20 -3.19 1.01
CA GLN A 186 -11.72 -1.82 1.30
C GLN A 186 -11.29 -1.65 2.77
N THR A 187 -12.02 -2.28 3.69
CA THR A 187 -11.69 -2.28 5.11
C THR A 187 -10.35 -2.98 5.34
N GLN A 188 -10.15 -4.16 4.74
CA GLN A 188 -8.87 -4.87 4.82
C GLN A 188 -7.71 -4.08 4.20
N LEU A 189 -7.96 -3.31 3.12
CA LEU A 189 -6.92 -2.52 2.48
C LEU A 189 -6.41 -1.43 3.42
N SER A 190 -7.34 -0.79 4.14
CA SER A 190 -7.04 0.19 5.18
C SER A 190 -6.22 -0.43 6.32
N VAL A 191 -6.55 -1.65 6.75
CA VAL A 191 -5.79 -2.39 7.77
C VAL A 191 -4.36 -2.65 7.30
N VAL A 192 -4.19 -3.14 6.07
CA VAL A 192 -2.86 -3.41 5.51
C VAL A 192 -2.03 -2.11 5.39
N HIS A 193 -2.63 -0.99 4.98
CA HIS A 193 -1.96 0.31 4.96
C HIS A 193 -1.56 0.82 6.36
N ASN A 194 -2.37 0.54 7.39
CA ASN A 194 -2.00 0.85 8.77
C ASN A 194 -0.78 0.04 9.22
N PHE A 195 -0.67 -1.23 8.83
CA PHE A 195 0.53 -2.04 9.10
C PHE A 195 1.77 -1.51 8.36
N ILE A 196 1.63 -1.08 7.11
CA ILE A 196 2.73 -0.43 6.37
C ILE A 196 3.19 0.82 7.13
N SER A 197 2.27 1.72 7.47
CA SER A 197 2.58 2.94 8.24
C SER A 197 3.23 2.63 9.59
N GLN A 198 2.78 1.60 10.30
CA GLN A 198 3.37 1.18 11.57
C GLN A 198 4.82 0.68 11.39
N ARG A 199 5.08 -0.07 10.31
CA ARG A 199 6.42 -0.56 9.95
C ARG A 199 7.35 0.61 9.63
N ASP A 200 6.91 1.55 8.81
CA ASP A 200 7.68 2.74 8.44
C ASP A 200 7.98 3.61 9.66
N ASN A 201 7.01 3.77 10.57
CA ASN A 201 7.23 4.48 11.84
C ASN A 201 8.29 3.80 12.73
N LYS A 202 8.29 2.47 12.82
CA LYS A 202 9.32 1.72 13.55
C LYS A 202 10.70 1.88 12.91
N LEU A 203 10.77 1.82 11.58
CA LEU A 203 12.01 2.05 10.82
C LEU A 203 12.52 3.48 11.05
N ASN A 204 11.67 4.48 10.94
CA ASN A 204 12.02 5.89 11.19
C ASN A 204 12.52 6.11 12.62
N LEU A 205 11.89 5.49 13.63
CA LEU A 205 12.40 5.52 15.00
C LEU A 205 13.77 4.86 15.15
N SER A 206 14.01 3.74 14.45
CA SER A 206 15.32 3.09 14.47
C SER A 206 16.42 3.95 13.83
N ILE A 207 16.11 4.61 12.71
CA ILE A 207 16.99 5.56 12.04
C ILE A 207 17.27 6.76 12.96
N ALA A 208 16.24 7.34 13.58
CA ALA A 208 16.40 8.44 14.52
C ALA A 208 17.30 8.06 15.72
N ARG A 209 17.15 6.84 16.26
CA ARG A 209 18.03 6.33 17.33
C ARG A 209 19.47 6.16 16.84
N ALA A 210 19.68 5.60 15.65
CA ALA A 210 21.01 5.46 15.04
C ALA A 210 21.66 6.83 14.81
N SER A 211 20.93 7.79 14.25
CA SER A 211 21.39 9.17 14.06
C SER A 211 21.73 9.84 15.38
N ARG A 212 20.93 9.64 16.43
CA ARG A 212 21.25 10.14 17.78
C ARG A 212 22.53 9.52 18.33
N ALA A 213 22.73 8.21 18.16
CA ALA A 213 23.95 7.53 18.60
C ALA A 213 25.18 8.07 17.87
N ILE A 214 25.09 8.27 16.56
CA ILE A 214 26.15 8.89 15.73
C ILE A 214 26.42 10.32 16.21
N ALA A 215 25.40 11.13 16.47
CA ALA A 215 25.57 12.51 16.95
C ALA A 215 26.26 12.54 18.32
N VAL A 216 25.90 11.64 19.25
CA VAL A 216 26.55 11.52 20.56
C VAL A 216 28.01 11.08 20.42
N ALA A 217 28.29 10.09 19.57
CA ALA A 217 29.65 9.64 19.29
C ALA A 217 30.49 10.77 18.66
N SER A 218 29.93 11.50 17.69
CA SER A 218 30.56 12.65 17.04
C SER A 218 30.82 13.80 18.00
N LYS A 219 29.90 14.05 18.96
CA LYS A 219 30.11 15.03 20.03
C LYS A 219 31.28 14.64 20.93
N ARG A 220 31.41 13.35 21.28
CA ARG A 220 32.54 12.84 22.07
C ARG A 220 33.85 12.95 21.30
N ASP A 221 33.85 12.58 20.01
CA ASP A 221 35.01 12.71 19.13
C ASP A 221 35.44 14.17 18.97
N SER A 222 34.48 15.08 18.80
CA SER A 222 34.72 16.53 18.79
C SER A 222 35.36 17.03 20.09
N SER A 223 35.00 16.46 21.24
CA SER A 223 35.64 16.80 22.51
C SER A 223 37.10 16.34 22.55
N ALA A 224 37.39 15.12 22.08
CA ALA A 224 38.76 14.63 22.00
C ALA A 224 39.61 15.45 21.01
N MET A 225 39.04 15.81 19.86
CA MET A 225 39.67 16.68 18.86
C MET A 225 40.05 18.04 19.46
N LYS A 226 39.15 18.65 20.26
CA LYS A 226 39.43 19.90 20.97
C LYS A 226 40.59 19.75 21.96
N SER A 227 40.69 18.61 22.66
CA SER A 227 41.81 18.36 23.58
C SER A 227 43.16 18.24 22.85
N LEU A 228 43.21 17.57 21.70
CA LEU A 228 44.44 17.50 20.89
C LEU A 228 44.83 18.86 20.31
N ALA A 229 43.85 19.62 19.83
CA ALA A 229 44.09 20.99 19.37
C ALA A 229 44.68 21.87 20.49
N LEU A 230 44.15 21.76 21.72
CA LEU A 230 44.71 22.48 22.87
C LEU A 230 46.14 22.03 23.20
N LEU A 231 46.41 20.73 23.16
CA LEU A 231 47.75 20.19 23.40
C LEU A 231 48.77 20.72 22.37
N THR A 232 48.41 20.70 21.09
CA THR A 232 49.25 21.24 20.01
C THR A 232 49.47 22.74 20.14
N MET A 233 48.46 23.52 20.53
CA MET A 233 48.60 24.97 20.76
C MET A 233 49.57 25.32 21.88
N VAL A 234 49.70 24.46 22.90
CA VAL A 234 50.64 24.66 23.99
C VAL A 234 52.06 24.25 23.59
N PHE A 235 52.21 23.14 22.87
CA PHE A 235 53.54 22.62 22.51
C PHE A 235 54.18 23.32 21.30
N LEU A 236 53.38 23.73 20.30
CA LEU A 236 53.91 24.28 19.04
C LEU A 236 54.76 25.56 19.23
N PRO A 237 54.38 26.53 20.09
CA PRO A 237 55.22 27.71 20.34
C PRO A 237 56.52 27.35 21.05
N GLY A 238 56.46 26.45 22.03
CA GLY A 238 57.64 25.99 22.78
C GLY A 238 58.64 25.25 21.89
N THR A 239 58.17 24.36 21.02
CA THR A 239 59.05 23.63 20.09
C THR A 239 59.63 24.55 19.01
N ALA A 240 58.87 25.53 18.52
CA ALA A 240 59.37 26.52 17.57
C ALA A 240 60.49 27.36 18.19
N ILE A 241 60.29 27.90 19.39
CA ILE A 241 61.30 28.71 20.09
C ILE A 241 62.52 27.86 20.46
N ALA A 242 62.32 26.63 20.94
CA ALA A 242 63.43 25.70 21.19
C ALA A 242 64.26 25.43 19.91
N SER A 243 63.60 25.27 18.77
CA SER A 243 64.26 25.09 17.47
C SER A 243 65.03 26.33 17.04
N PHE A 244 64.49 27.54 17.28
CA PHE A 244 65.20 28.80 17.02
C PHE A 244 66.47 28.93 17.88
N PHE A 245 66.43 28.54 19.15
CA PHE A 245 67.59 28.56 20.04
C PHE A 245 68.61 27.44 19.72
N ALA A 246 68.17 26.35 19.09
CA ALA A 246 69.06 25.27 18.63
C ALA A 246 69.83 25.62 17.35
N MET A 247 69.44 26.68 16.62
CA MET A 247 70.20 27.14 15.46
C MET A 247 71.56 27.73 15.88
N PRO A 248 72.64 27.46 15.13
CA PRO A 248 74.01 27.87 15.50
C PRO A 248 74.25 29.40 15.53
N PHE A 249 73.26 30.21 15.15
CA PHE A 249 73.30 31.68 15.29
C PHE A 249 73.36 32.16 16.75
N PHE A 250 72.94 31.36 17.73
CA PHE A 250 73.01 31.67 19.17
C PHE A 250 74.22 31.06 19.90
N ASN A 251 75.27 30.68 19.18
CA ASN A 251 76.51 30.18 19.78
C ASN A 251 77.44 31.35 20.17
N LEU A 252 77.14 32.01 21.29
CA LEU A 252 78.09 32.93 21.94
C LEU A 252 79.27 32.11 22.49
N THR A 253 80.42 32.31 21.87
CA THR A 253 81.81 31.91 22.20
C THR A 253 81.99 31.20 23.54
N VAL A 254 82.48 29.95 23.47
CA VAL A 254 82.98 29.17 24.60
C VAL A 254 84.45 29.56 24.79
N ASP A 255 84.78 30.24 25.88
CA ASP A 255 86.16 30.27 26.38
C ASP A 255 86.36 29.10 27.35
N GLU A 256 87.49 28.42 27.18
CA GLU A 256 87.90 27.23 27.91
C GLU A 256 88.11 27.55 29.38
N THR A 257 87.12 27.26 30.24
CA THR A 257 87.25 26.68 31.59
C THR A 257 85.97 26.94 32.38
N GLY A 258 85.42 25.88 32.97
CA GLY A 258 84.39 26.01 34.01
C GLY A 258 82.95 25.98 33.50
N ILE A 259 82.20 25.04 34.03
CA ILE A 259 80.77 24.85 33.83
C ILE A 259 80.05 26.05 34.46
N GLU A 260 79.88 27.14 33.71
CA GLU A 260 79.04 28.25 34.09
C GLU A 260 77.73 28.20 33.31
N THR A 261 76.66 27.92 34.04
CA THR A 261 75.28 27.92 33.56
C THR A 261 74.94 29.26 32.91
N LYS A 262 74.79 29.28 31.57
CA LYS A 262 74.57 30.50 30.78
C LYS A 262 73.34 31.31 31.28
N PRO A 263 73.47 32.63 31.53
CA PRO A 263 72.38 33.51 32.01
C PRO A 263 71.20 33.70 31.03
N GLN A 264 71.26 33.15 29.81
CA GLN A 264 70.19 33.23 28.80
C GLN A 264 69.07 32.21 28.96
N PHE A 265 69.15 31.26 29.90
CA PHE A 265 68.05 30.31 30.16
C PHE A 265 66.73 31.02 30.50
N TRP A 266 66.80 32.20 31.13
CA TRP A 266 65.63 33.00 31.47
C TRP A 266 64.93 33.62 30.24
N ILE A 267 65.67 33.92 29.16
CA ILE A 267 65.13 34.54 27.94
C ILE A 267 64.20 33.56 27.19
N TYR A 268 64.51 32.26 27.23
CA TYR A 268 63.62 31.22 26.69
C TYR A 268 62.23 31.27 27.35
N TRP A 269 62.18 31.34 28.68
CA TRP A 269 60.93 31.43 29.43
C TRP A 269 60.22 32.78 29.23
N ALA A 270 61.00 33.86 29.18
CA ALA A 270 60.47 35.21 28.94
C ALA A 270 59.81 35.36 27.57
N LEU A 271 60.24 34.61 26.55
CA LEU A 271 59.65 34.65 25.20
C LEU A 271 58.56 33.59 24.98
N THR A 272 58.74 32.39 25.52
CA THR A 272 57.81 31.27 25.28
C THR A 272 56.47 31.46 25.97
N ILE A 273 56.45 31.89 27.22
CA ILE A 273 55.22 32.09 28.00
C ILE A 273 54.26 33.11 27.33
N PRO A 274 54.69 34.33 26.94
CA PRO A 274 53.78 35.31 26.35
C PRO A 274 53.25 34.87 24.98
N ILE A 275 54.06 34.19 24.16
CA ILE A 275 53.62 33.71 22.85
C ILE A 275 52.56 32.61 23.00
N THR A 276 52.77 31.65 23.92
CA THR A 276 51.77 30.61 24.21
C THR A 276 50.47 31.22 24.75
N LEU A 277 50.57 32.22 25.63
CA LEU A 277 49.39 32.96 26.13
C LEU A 277 48.66 33.68 25.00
N LEU A 278 49.38 34.33 24.09
CA LEU A 278 48.79 35.03 22.94
C LEU A 278 47.99 34.06 22.05
N VAL A 279 48.56 32.90 21.71
CA VAL A 279 47.88 31.87 20.89
C VAL A 279 46.61 31.36 21.58
N LEU A 280 46.67 31.07 22.89
CA LEU A 280 45.50 30.63 23.65
C LEU A 280 44.43 31.72 23.75
N CYS A 281 44.82 32.98 23.98
CA CYS A 281 43.90 34.12 24.03
C CYS A 281 43.16 34.31 22.69
N LEU A 282 43.87 34.19 21.56
CA LEU A 282 43.25 34.27 20.23
C LEU A 282 42.23 33.14 20.01
N TRP A 283 42.58 31.90 20.37
CA TRP A 283 41.68 30.76 20.24
C TRP A 283 40.44 30.86 21.13
N ILE A 284 40.60 31.24 22.40
CA ILE A 284 39.48 31.43 23.34
C ILE A 284 38.57 32.56 22.84
N SER A 285 39.15 33.67 22.39
CA SER A 285 38.39 34.77 21.81
C SER A 285 37.58 34.29 20.60
N TRP A 286 38.21 33.57 19.66
CA TRP A 286 37.55 33.02 18.48
C TRP A 286 36.42 32.04 18.83
N LEU A 287 36.64 31.11 19.76
CA LEU A 287 35.59 30.21 20.28
C LEU A 287 34.42 30.98 20.88
N HIS A 288 34.70 32.02 21.66
CA HIS A 288 33.67 32.81 22.33
C HIS A 288 32.84 33.63 21.32
N PHE A 289 33.46 34.15 20.25
CA PHE A 289 32.75 34.80 19.16
C PHE A 289 31.97 33.82 18.28
N ALA A 290 32.53 32.66 17.95
CA ALA A 290 31.89 31.64 17.12
C ALA A 290 30.63 31.06 17.80
N THR A 291 30.71 30.77 19.10
CA THR A 291 29.55 30.27 19.88
C THR A 291 28.42 31.28 19.98
N LYS A 292 28.72 32.58 20.08
CA LYS A 292 27.70 33.65 20.08
C LYS A 292 26.99 33.79 18.72
N ARG A 293 27.67 33.50 17.60
CA ARG A 293 27.03 33.54 16.27
C ARG A 293 26.05 32.41 16.08
N HIS A 294 26.46 31.17 16.36
CA HIS A 294 25.58 30.01 16.26
C HIS A 294 24.33 30.13 17.14
N LYS A 295 24.47 30.65 18.37
CA LYS A 295 23.31 30.83 19.25
C LYS A 295 22.28 31.84 18.71
N LYS A 296 22.73 32.89 18.02
CA LYS A 296 21.83 33.87 17.38
C LYS A 296 21.13 33.27 16.16
N GLU A 297 21.86 32.50 15.35
CA GLU A 297 21.31 31.80 14.18
C GLU A 297 20.27 30.74 14.59
N ASP A 298 20.52 29.99 15.68
CA ASP A 298 19.57 29.02 16.24
C ASP A 298 18.32 29.70 16.84
N GLU A 299 18.49 30.83 17.56
CA GLU A 299 17.37 31.62 18.11
C GLU A 299 16.51 32.27 17.01
N GLU A 300 17.12 32.74 15.91
CA GLU A 300 16.41 33.26 14.74
C GLU A 300 15.63 32.15 14.00
N ALA A 301 16.20 30.95 13.86
CA ALA A 301 15.52 29.81 13.23
C ALA A 301 14.31 29.33 14.06
N LEU A 302 14.45 29.23 15.38
CA LEU A 302 13.36 28.84 16.28
C LEU A 302 12.23 29.89 16.35
N GLY A 303 12.57 31.18 16.19
CA GLY A 303 11.58 32.27 16.15
C GLY A 303 10.83 32.41 14.82
N LEU A 304 11.27 31.76 13.75
CA LEU A 304 10.59 31.72 12.44
C LEU A 304 9.53 30.61 12.37
N ASP A 305 9.78 29.47 13.02
CA ASP A 305 8.82 28.35 13.10
C ASP A 305 7.60 28.70 13.97
N GLU A 306 7.74 29.52 15.01
CA GLU A 306 6.63 29.94 15.87
C GLU A 306 5.68 30.96 15.20
N LYS A 307 6.12 31.60 14.12
CA LYS A 307 5.31 32.58 13.37
C LYS A 307 4.62 32.00 12.12
N THR A 308 4.82 30.72 11.82
CA THR A 308 4.33 30.07 10.59
C THR A 308 3.28 28.96 10.84
N ASN A 309 2.72 28.88 12.04
CA ASN A 309 1.54 28.06 12.37
C ASN A 309 0.40 28.96 12.87
#